data_AF-A0AAU7ZLQ3-F1
#
_entry.id   AF-A0AAU7ZLQ3-F1
#
_cell.length_a   1.000
_cell.length_b   1.000
_cell.length_c   1.000
_cell.angle_alpha   90.00
_cell.angle_beta   90.00
_cell.angle_gamma   90.00
#
_symmetry.space_group_name_H-M   'P 1'
#
loop_
_entity.id
_entity.type
_entity.pdbx_description
1 polymer ?
#
loop_
_entity_poly.entity_id
_entity_poly.type
_entity_poly.pdbx_seq_one_letter_code
_entity_poly.pdbx_strand_id
1 'polypeptide(L)'
;MTIRIKRVYDEPCEEDGTRILVDRLWPRGLTKEKAGVDLWLKEIAPTNDLRKWFAHDPAKWAEFKTRYQAELKHNSEQVALLHQAIAKAPATLLYSAKDTDHNEAVVLLEVLNRKKSG
;
A
#
# COMPACT_ATOMS: atom_id res chain seq x y z
N MET A 1 -13.78 11.13 -0.72
CA MET A 1 -12.69 10.32 -1.30
C MET A 1 -12.66 8.95 -0.61
N THR A 2 -12.99 7.89 -1.35
CA THR A 2 -13.04 6.51 -0.85
C THR A 2 -11.74 5.80 -1.18
N ILE A 3 -11.06 5.29 -0.16
CA ILE A 3 -9.82 4.52 -0.31
C ILE A 3 -10.08 3.14 0.27
N ARG A 4 -9.74 2.10 -0.47
CA ARG A 4 -9.84 0.71 -0.03
C ARG A 4 -8.47 0.03 -0.10
N ILE A 5 -8.36 -1.11 0.53
CA ILE A 5 -7.24 -2.04 0.36
C ILE A 5 -7.79 -3.37 -0.13
N LYS A 6 -7.04 -4.06 -1.00
CA LYS A 6 -7.46 -5.34 -1.58
C LYS A 6 -6.23 -6.16 -1.93
N ARG A 7 -6.33 -7.49 -1.86
CA ARG A 7 -5.22 -8.30 -2.36
C ARG A 7 -5.20 -8.21 -3.88
N VAL A 8 -4.01 -8.09 -4.46
CA VAL A 8 -3.81 -8.06 -5.92
C VAL A 8 -4.27 -9.34 -6.63
N TYR A 9 -4.45 -10.42 -5.87
CA TYR A 9 -4.96 -11.70 -6.35
C TYR A 9 -6.50 -11.78 -6.39
N ASP A 10 -7.20 -10.85 -5.73
CA ASP A 10 -8.65 -10.79 -5.76
C ASP A 10 -9.12 -10.12 -7.05
N GLU A 11 -10.26 -10.58 -7.58
CA GLU A 11 -10.79 -10.12 -8.86
C GLU A 11 -11.05 -8.60 -8.85
N PRO A 12 -10.62 -7.87 -9.89
CA PRO A 12 -10.96 -6.46 -10.05
C PRO A 12 -12.48 -6.23 -10.11
N CYS A 13 -12.95 -5.17 -9.45
CA CYS A 13 -14.33 -4.72 -9.58
C CYS A 13 -14.40 -3.21 -9.84
N GLU A 14 -15.53 -2.74 -10.36
CA GLU A 14 -15.74 -1.33 -10.73
C GLU A 14 -15.59 -0.37 -9.53
N GLU A 15 -15.87 -0.86 -8.32
CA GLU A 15 -15.70 -0.07 -7.10
C GLU A 15 -14.24 0.20 -6.75
N ASP A 16 -13.29 -0.56 -7.30
CA ASP A 16 -11.87 -0.42 -6.96
C ASP A 16 -11.33 0.95 -7.39
N GLY A 17 -11.92 1.57 -8.42
CA GLY A 17 -11.41 2.79 -9.03
C GLY A 17 -9.96 2.61 -9.50
N THR A 18 -9.09 3.59 -9.24
CA THR A 18 -7.67 3.46 -9.58
C THR A 18 -7.00 2.39 -8.70
N ARG A 19 -6.48 1.33 -9.32
CA ARG A 19 -5.81 0.21 -8.66
C ARG A 19 -4.30 0.45 -8.57
N ILE A 20 -3.82 0.73 -7.36
CA ILE A 20 -2.46 1.17 -7.08
C ILE A 20 -1.70 0.07 -6.33
N LEU A 21 -0.73 -0.58 -6.97
CA LEU A 21 0.16 -1.53 -6.31
C LEU A 21 1.14 -0.78 -5.41
N VAL A 22 1.15 -1.16 -4.12
CA VAL A 22 2.02 -0.54 -3.10
C VAL A 22 3.09 -1.48 -2.56
N ASP A 23 3.14 -2.72 -3.04
CA ASP A 23 4.25 -3.64 -2.74
C ASP A 23 5.51 -3.22 -3.50
N ARG A 24 6.66 -3.37 -2.84
CA ARG A 24 7.96 -3.13 -3.48
C ARG A 24 8.23 -4.09 -4.63
N LEU A 25 7.73 -5.32 -4.50
CA LEU A 25 7.97 -6.40 -5.46
C LEU A 25 6.71 -6.68 -6.24
N TRP A 26 6.89 -7.01 -7.51
CA TRP A 26 5.77 -7.47 -8.33
C TRP A 26 5.21 -8.80 -7.77
N PRO A 27 3.88 -8.96 -7.67
CA PRO A 27 3.26 -10.18 -7.16
C PRO A 27 3.62 -11.39 -8.01
N ARG A 28 3.97 -12.50 -7.37
CA ARG A 28 4.37 -13.72 -8.09
C ARG A 28 3.19 -14.30 -8.87
N GLY A 29 3.47 -14.78 -10.08
CA GLY A 29 2.49 -15.50 -10.91
C GLY A 29 1.44 -14.62 -11.60
N LEU A 30 1.52 -13.29 -11.48
CA LEU A 30 0.60 -12.37 -12.15
C LEU A 30 1.30 -11.64 -13.30
N THR A 31 0.61 -11.49 -14.42
CA THR A 31 0.96 -10.51 -15.45
C THR A 31 0.37 -9.15 -15.09
N LYS A 32 0.85 -8.07 -15.71
CA LYS A 32 0.29 -6.72 -15.51
C LYS A 32 -1.22 -6.68 -15.81
N GLU A 33 -1.62 -7.33 -16.91
CA GLU A 33 -3.01 -7.42 -17.34
C GLU A 33 -3.87 -8.17 -16.31
N LYS A 34 -3.43 -9.35 -15.86
CA LYS A 34 -4.16 -10.15 -14.86
C LYS A 34 -4.25 -9.48 -13.50
N ALA A 35 -3.22 -8.73 -13.10
CA ALA A 35 -3.20 -8.01 -11.83
C ALA A 35 -4.15 -6.79 -11.83
N GLY A 36 -4.52 -6.27 -13.01
CA GLY A 36 -5.32 -5.06 -13.14
C GLY A 36 -4.69 -3.88 -12.40
N VAL A 37 -3.36 -3.71 -12.52
CA VAL A 37 -2.63 -2.63 -11.84
C VAL A 37 -2.50 -1.44 -12.78
N ASP A 38 -3.13 -0.32 -12.40
CA ASP A 38 -3.07 0.94 -13.15
C ASP A 38 -1.78 1.71 -12.86
N LEU A 39 -1.38 1.72 -11.58
CA LEU A 39 -0.21 2.43 -11.08
C LEU A 39 0.59 1.55 -10.12
N TRP A 40 1.92 1.58 -10.23
CA TRP A 40 2.80 0.88 -9.30
C TRP A 40 3.71 1.86 -8.58
N LEU A 41 3.45 2.09 -7.29
CA LEU A 41 4.24 2.95 -6.42
C LEU A 41 5.24 2.14 -5.59
N LYS A 42 6.11 1.35 -6.25
CA LYS A 42 7.05 0.46 -5.55
C LYS A 42 7.93 1.14 -4.50
N GLU A 43 8.24 2.42 -4.68
CA GLU A 43 9.11 3.18 -3.77
C GLU A 43 8.35 3.77 -2.57
N ILE A 44 7.01 3.69 -2.53
CA ILE A 44 6.27 4.01 -1.29
C ILE A 44 6.31 2.87 -0.28
N ALA A 45 6.56 1.64 -0.74
CA ALA A 45 6.67 0.46 0.09
C ALA A 45 7.77 0.60 1.16
N PRO A 46 7.70 -0.15 2.27
CA PRO A 46 8.77 -0.17 3.26
C PRO A 46 10.12 -0.52 2.61
N THR A 47 11.20 -0.01 3.18
CA THR A 47 12.56 -0.35 2.70
C THR A 47 12.80 -1.86 2.78
N ASN A 48 13.78 -2.34 2.00
CA ASN A 48 14.17 -3.75 2.03
C ASN A 48 14.59 -4.19 3.45
N ASP A 49 15.27 -3.33 4.19
CA ASP A 49 15.75 -3.65 5.54
C ASP A 49 14.60 -3.71 6.53
N LEU A 50 13.66 -2.75 6.47
CA LEU A 50 12.48 -2.77 7.32
C LEU A 50 11.58 -3.99 7.02
N ARG A 51 11.38 -4.32 5.74
CA ARG A 51 10.62 -5.50 5.32
C ARG A 51 11.25 -6.80 5.83
N LYS A 52 12.58 -6.94 5.71
CA LYS A 52 13.31 -8.12 6.23
C LYS A 52 13.26 -8.20 7.76
N TRP A 53 13.37 -7.06 8.45
CA TRP A 53 13.31 -7.00 9.90
C TRP A 53 11.93 -7.39 10.44
N PHE A 54 10.86 -6.92 9.79
CA PHE A 54 9.48 -7.25 10.14
C PHE A 54 9.20 -8.73 9.95
N ALA A 55 9.63 -9.31 8.82
CA ALA A 55 9.50 -10.74 8.52
C ALA A 55 8.08 -11.32 8.65
N HIS A 56 7.04 -10.46 8.62
CA HIS A 56 5.65 -10.83 8.94
C HIS A 56 5.45 -11.39 10.36
N ASP A 57 6.25 -10.94 11.32
CA ASP A 57 6.10 -11.27 12.73
C ASP A 57 5.08 -10.34 13.40
N PRO A 58 3.88 -10.82 13.79
CA PRO A 58 2.85 -9.98 14.39
C PRO A 58 3.31 -9.30 15.69
N ALA A 59 4.25 -9.89 16.43
CA ALA A 59 4.80 -9.27 17.64
C ALA A 59 5.55 -7.96 17.35
N LYS A 60 6.07 -7.81 16.13
CA LYS A 60 6.78 -6.60 15.67
C LYS A 60 5.86 -5.58 15.00
N TRP A 61 4.57 -5.88 14.84
CA TRP A 61 3.67 -5.05 14.04
C TRP A 61 3.59 -3.59 14.50
N ALA A 62 3.41 -3.37 15.81
CA ALA A 62 3.29 -2.02 16.35
C ALA A 62 4.54 -1.16 16.06
N GLU A 63 5.72 -1.77 16.17
CA GLU A 63 6.99 -1.11 15.87
C GLU A 63 7.21 -0.97 14.36
N PHE A 64 6.83 -1.96 13.55
CA PHE A 64 6.85 -1.86 12.09
C PHE A 64 6.04 -0.66 11.60
N LYS A 65 4.81 -0.46 12.12
CA LYS A 65 4.00 0.72 11.78
C LYS A 65 4.72 2.01 12.10
N THR A 66 5.33 2.11 13.28
CA THR A 66 6.07 3.30 13.70
C THR A 66 7.26 3.60 12.79
N ARG A 67 8.07 2.57 12.49
CA ARG A 67 9.25 2.68 11.61
C ARG A 67 8.84 3.03 10.18
N TYR A 68 7.82 2.36 9.64
CA TYR A 68 7.36 2.61 8.29
C TYR A 68 6.76 4.03 8.13
N GLN A 69 5.99 4.50 9.13
CA GLN A 69 5.52 5.88 9.15
C GLN A 69 6.66 6.90 9.20
N ALA A 70 7.79 6.58 9.86
CA ALA A 70 8.98 7.42 9.81
C ALA A 70 9.62 7.43 8.41
N GLU A 71 9.76 6.27 7.75
CA GLU A 71 10.22 6.19 6.36
C GLU A 71 9.36 7.05 5.42
N LEU A 72 8.03 6.99 5.57
CA LEU A 72 7.10 7.81 4.78
C LEU A 72 7.29 9.31 4.99
N LYS A 73 7.61 9.77 6.22
CA LYS A 73 7.91 11.19 6.48
C LYS A 73 9.16 11.67 5.74
N HIS A 74 10.13 10.79 5.55
CA HIS A 74 11.35 11.07 4.79
C HIS A 74 11.19 10.85 3.27
N ASN A 75 10.05 10.32 2.83
CA ASN A 75 9.74 10.01 1.44
C ASN A 75 8.59 10.88 0.90
N SER A 76 8.74 12.20 1.04
CA SER A 76 7.68 13.17 0.70
C SER A 76 7.26 13.12 -0.77
N GLU A 77 8.17 12.80 -1.68
CA GLU A 77 7.91 12.67 -3.11
C GLU A 77 6.90 11.54 -3.40
N GLN A 78 7.17 10.32 -2.91
CA GLN A 78 6.28 9.19 -3.16
C GLN A 78 4.93 9.36 -2.45
N VAL A 79 4.94 9.96 -1.24
CA VAL A 79 3.71 10.32 -0.53
C VAL A 79 2.88 11.33 -1.33
N ALA A 80 3.52 12.31 -1.97
CA ALA A 80 2.82 13.27 -2.84
C ALA A 80 2.23 12.59 -4.09
N LEU A 81 2.96 11.67 -4.73
CA LEU A 81 2.44 10.88 -5.86
C LEU A 81 1.22 10.04 -5.47
N LEU A 82 1.26 9.39 -4.30
CA LEU A 82 0.11 8.66 -3.78
C LEU A 82 -1.08 9.58 -3.55
N HIS A 83 -0.87 10.76 -2.94
CA HIS A 83 -1.93 11.76 -2.74
C HIS A 83 -2.53 12.23 -4.07
N GLN A 84 -1.72 12.46 -5.10
CA GLN A 84 -2.21 12.85 -6.42
C GLN A 84 -3.04 11.73 -7.08
N ALA A 85 -2.60 10.48 -6.97
CA ALA A 85 -3.28 9.33 -7.55
C ALA A 85 -4.67 9.08 -6.95
N ILE A 86 -4.84 9.37 -5.66
CA ILE A 86 -6.09 9.14 -4.94
C ILE A 86 -7.03 10.36 -4.89
N ALA A 87 -6.57 11.55 -5.30
CA ALA A 87 -7.31 12.79 -5.10
C ALA A 87 -8.60 12.91 -5.93
N LYS A 88 -8.66 12.28 -7.11
CA LYS A 88 -9.69 12.56 -8.13
C LYS A 88 -10.85 11.58 -8.14
N ALA A 89 -10.64 10.35 -7.70
CA ALA A 89 -11.59 9.24 -7.84
C ALA A 89 -11.39 8.23 -6.69
N PRO A 90 -12.31 7.27 -6.51
CA PRO A 90 -12.03 6.10 -5.67
C PRO A 90 -10.71 5.43 -6.08
N ALA A 91 -10.00 4.91 -5.10
CA ALA A 91 -8.75 4.19 -5.34
C ALA A 91 -8.61 3.01 -4.38
N THR A 92 -7.90 1.98 -4.85
CA THR A 92 -7.64 0.76 -4.10
C THR A 92 -6.15 0.50 -4.03
N LEU A 93 -5.60 0.42 -2.82
CA LEU A 93 -4.22 0.01 -2.60
C LEU A 93 -4.13 -1.51 -2.65
N LEU A 94 -3.35 -2.00 -3.60
CA LEU A 94 -3.15 -3.42 -3.83
C LEU A 94 -1.89 -3.91 -3.13
N TYR A 95 -2.01 -5.06 -2.46
CA TYR A 95 -0.91 -5.76 -1.79
C TYR A 95 -0.94 -7.27 -2.11
N SER A 96 0.20 -7.95 -1.99
CA SER A 96 0.30 -9.40 -2.30
C SER A 96 0.31 -10.32 -1.06
N ALA A 97 0.54 -9.77 0.13
CA ALA A 97 0.61 -10.54 1.37
C ALA A 97 -0.66 -11.39 1.59
N LYS A 98 -0.49 -12.57 2.20
CA LYS A 98 -1.61 -13.39 2.66
C LYS A 98 -2.23 -12.86 3.94
N ASP A 99 -1.40 -12.25 4.79
CA ASP A 99 -1.85 -11.56 6.00
C ASP A 99 -2.54 -10.25 5.61
N THR A 100 -3.85 -10.20 5.86
CA THR A 100 -4.71 -9.06 5.52
C THR A 100 -4.64 -7.95 6.55
N ASP A 101 -4.17 -8.24 7.76
CA ASP A 101 -4.21 -7.35 8.91
C ASP A 101 -2.85 -6.67 9.15
N HIS A 102 -1.76 -7.33 8.75
CA HIS A 102 -0.38 -6.87 8.98
C HIS A 102 0.40 -6.73 7.66
N ASN A 103 0.08 -5.70 6.88
CA ASN A 103 0.77 -5.36 5.62
C ASN A 103 0.90 -3.85 5.41
N GLU A 104 1.77 -3.45 4.48
CA GLU A 104 2.05 -2.04 4.18
C GLU A 104 0.81 -1.24 3.75
N ALA A 105 -0.15 -1.85 3.06
CA ALA A 105 -1.37 -1.17 2.61
C ALA A 105 -2.26 -0.76 3.79
N VAL A 106 -2.30 -1.56 4.86
CA VAL A 106 -3.00 -1.20 6.12
C VAL A 106 -2.40 0.06 6.72
N VAL A 107 -1.06 0.15 6.79
CA VAL A 107 -0.38 1.33 7.35
C VAL A 107 -0.61 2.57 6.48
N LEU A 108 -0.54 2.43 5.16
CA LEU A 108 -0.82 3.52 4.22
C LEU A 108 -2.27 4.01 4.36
N LEU A 109 -3.23 3.11 4.49
CA LEU A 109 -4.63 3.46 4.71
C LEU A 109 -4.81 4.24 6.04
N GLU A 110 -4.17 3.80 7.13
CA GLU A 110 -4.17 4.52 8.41
C GLU A 110 -3.61 5.95 8.25
N VAL A 111 -2.47 6.12 7.57
CA VAL A 111 -1.83 7.42 7.34
C VAL A 111 -2.73 8.36 6.51
N LEU A 112 -3.34 7.82 5.45
CA LEU A 112 -4.22 8.58 4.55
C LEU A 112 -5.52 9.02 5.23
N ASN A 113 -6.07 8.19 6.14
CA ASN A 113 -7.28 8.53 6.88
C ASN A 113 -7.03 9.54 8.01
N ARG A 114 -5.87 9.49 8.68
CA ARG A 114 -5.51 10.47 9.73
C ARG A 114 -5.43 11.91 9.19
N LYS A 115 -4.89 12.10 7.98
CA LYS A 115 -4.79 13.43 7.35
C LYS A 115 -6.14 14.05 6.95
N LYS A 116 -7.25 13.31 6.98
CA LYS A 116 -8.59 13.87 6.71
C LYS A 116 -9.22 14.56 7.93
N SER A 117 -8.66 14.37 9.12
CA SER A 117 -9.22 14.89 10.38
C SER A 117 -8.50 16.14 10.90
N GLY A 118 -7.71 16.80 10.05
CA GLY A 118 -6.95 18.00 10.38
C GLY A 118 -7.04 19.05 9.28
#